data_AF-A0A1D1VX87-F1
#
_entry.id   AF-A0A1D1VX87-F1
#
_cell.length_a   1.000
_cell.length_b   1.000
_cell.length_c   1.000
_cell.angle_alpha   90.00
_cell.angle_beta   90.00
_cell.angle_gamma   90.00
#
_symmetry.space_group_name_H-M   'P 1'
#
loop_
_entity.id
_entity.type
_entity.pdbx_description
1 polymer ?
#
loop_
_entity_poly.entity_id
_entity_poly.type
_entity_poly.pdbx_seq_one_letter_code
_entity_poly.pdbx_strand_id
1 'polypeptide(L)'
;MSFDNSDTDLSAVLDSDLQDFIQVQQQKAQLQSSAHKLTDMCWDRCIGERPGARLDAKTEVCLTNCVERFLDASIFLVQRLQKNLSSHG
;
A
#
# COMPACT_ATOMS: atom_id res chain seq x y z
N MET A 1 -34.96 -41.28 5.54
CA MET A 1 -33.66 -40.88 6.10
C MET A 1 -33.36 -39.51 5.54
N SER A 2 -33.62 -38.47 6.33
CA SER A 2 -33.45 -37.07 5.94
C SER A 2 -31.99 -36.69 6.22
N PHE A 3 -31.28 -36.24 5.18
CA PHE A 3 -29.97 -35.63 5.33
C PHE A 3 -30.16 -34.14 5.63
N ASP A 4 -29.46 -33.69 6.67
CA ASP A 4 -29.52 -32.37 7.30
C ASP A 4 -29.24 -31.22 6.32
N ASN A 5 -30.06 -30.16 6.41
CA ASN A 5 -29.97 -28.92 5.63
C ASN A 5 -29.43 -27.77 6.52
N SER A 6 -28.42 -28.07 7.33
CA SER A 6 -27.83 -27.16 8.32
C SER A 6 -26.42 -26.66 7.96
N ASP A 7 -25.79 -27.21 6.91
CA ASP A 7 -24.44 -26.82 6.46
C ASP A 7 -24.42 -25.55 5.57
N THR A 8 -25.53 -25.21 4.93
CA THR A 8 -25.60 -24.15 3.90
C THR A 8 -25.56 -22.72 4.47
N ASP A 9 -25.96 -22.54 5.73
CA ASP A 9 -25.97 -21.24 6.41
C ASP A 9 -24.61 -20.92 7.04
N LEU A 10 -23.92 -21.95 7.55
CA LEU A 10 -22.55 -21.83 8.06
C LEU A 10 -21.56 -21.54 6.92
N SER A 11 -21.71 -22.18 5.76
CA SER A 11 -20.83 -21.91 4.61
C SER A 11 -20.96 -20.47 4.09
N ALA A 12 -22.18 -19.92 4.07
CA ALA A 12 -22.42 -18.56 3.59
C ALA A 12 -21.84 -17.48 4.53
N VAL A 13 -21.92 -17.71 5.86
CA VAL A 13 -21.31 -16.82 6.85
C VAL A 13 -19.78 -16.92 6.82
N LEU A 14 -19.23 -18.14 6.72
CA LEU A 14 -17.79 -18.37 6.57
C LEU A 14 -17.22 -17.73 5.29
N ASP A 15 -17.96 -17.75 4.18
CA ASP A 15 -17.56 -17.12 2.93
C ASP A 15 -17.50 -15.58 3.04
N SER A 16 -18.44 -14.96 3.77
CA SER A 16 -18.44 -13.52 4.03
C SER A 16 -17.27 -13.10 4.91
N ASP A 17 -17.04 -13.79 6.02
CA ASP A 17 -15.93 -13.49 6.93
C ASP A 17 -14.57 -13.71 6.26
N LEU A 18 -14.46 -14.74 5.41
CA LEU A 18 -13.27 -15.01 4.62
C LEU A 18 -13.02 -13.90 3.58
N GLN A 19 -14.07 -13.40 2.93
CA GLN A 19 -13.97 -12.31 1.97
C GLN A 19 -13.44 -11.02 2.63
N ASP A 20 -13.97 -10.68 3.80
CA ASP A 20 -13.49 -9.54 4.60
C ASP A 20 -12.04 -9.73 5.03
N PHE A 21 -11.68 -10.94 5.48
CA PHE A 21 -10.31 -11.28 5.81
C PHE A 21 -9.37 -11.12 4.62
N ILE A 22 -9.75 -11.62 3.44
CA ILE A 22 -8.97 -11.49 2.20
C ILE A 22 -8.76 -10.01 1.86
N GLN A 23 -9.80 -9.19 1.96
CA GLN A 23 -9.70 -7.75 1.67
C GLN A 23 -8.70 -7.07 2.60
N VAL A 24 -8.75 -7.36 3.91
CA VAL A 24 -7.79 -6.82 4.88
C VAL A 24 -6.36 -7.30 4.60
N GLN A 25 -6.17 -8.59 4.30
CA GLN A 25 -4.84 -9.10 3.97
C GLN A 25 -4.29 -8.49 2.68
N GLN A 26 -5.15 -8.26 1.69
CA GLN A 26 -4.74 -7.63 0.43
C GLN A 26 -4.33 -6.18 0.64
N GLN A 27 -5.07 -5.40 1.43
CA GLN A 27 -4.68 -4.04 1.80
C GLN A 27 -3.34 -4.01 2.54
N LYS A 28 -3.14 -4.95 3.47
CA LYS A 28 -1.87 -5.08 4.19
C LYS A 28 -0.71 -5.42 3.27
N ALA A 29 -0.89 -6.36 2.34
CA ALA A 29 0.12 -6.72 1.36
C ALA A 29 0.45 -5.54 0.43
N GLN A 30 -0.56 -4.76 0.03
CA GLN A 30 -0.37 -3.56 -0.79
C GLN A 30 0.41 -2.47 -0.04
N LEU A 31 0.11 -2.26 1.24
CA LEU A 31 0.86 -1.34 2.09
C LEU A 31 2.32 -1.79 2.24
N GLN A 32 2.54 -3.08 2.52
CA GLN A 32 3.88 -3.65 2.64
C GLN A 32 4.68 -3.48 1.34
N SER A 33 4.09 -3.78 0.19
CA SER A 33 4.72 -3.57 -1.12
C SER A 33 5.06 -2.09 -1.36
N SER A 34 4.16 -1.19 -0.99
CA SER A 34 4.40 0.26 -1.09
C SER A 34 5.53 0.72 -0.17
N ALA A 35 5.59 0.20 1.05
CA ALA A 35 6.67 0.47 1.99
C ALA A 35 8.02 0.02 1.43
N HIS A 36 8.11 -1.21 0.91
CA HIS A 36 9.33 -1.71 0.26
C HIS A 36 9.77 -0.84 -0.92
N LYS A 37 8.84 -0.47 -1.80
CA LYS A 37 9.13 0.39 -2.95
C LYS A 37 9.67 1.77 -2.52
N LEU A 38 9.07 2.37 -1.51
CA LEU A 38 9.53 3.65 -0.97
C LEU A 38 10.89 3.51 -0.30
N THR A 39 11.11 2.43 0.46
CA THR A 39 12.40 2.12 1.07
C THR A 39 13.50 2.01 0.01
N ASP A 40 13.30 1.20 -1.03
CA ASP A 40 14.31 1.00 -2.08
C ASP A 40 14.64 2.33 -2.79
N MET A 41 13.60 3.08 -3.18
CA MET A 41 13.77 4.36 -3.85
C MET A 41 14.49 5.39 -2.97
N CYS A 42 14.05 5.56 -1.73
CA CYS A 42 14.61 6.56 -0.84
C CYS A 42 15.99 6.15 -0.31
N TRP A 43 16.27 4.86 -0.25
CA TRP A 43 17.60 4.34 0.03
C TRP A 43 18.61 4.84 -1.00
N ASP A 44 18.35 4.61 -2.29
CA ASP A 44 19.25 5.02 -3.38
C ASP A 44 19.45 6.54 -3.47
N ARG A 45 18.51 7.33 -2.95
CA ARG A 45 18.54 8.80 -3.01
C ARG A 45 19.17 9.44 -1.79
N CYS A 46 18.96 8.87 -0.62
CA CYS A 46 19.31 9.52 0.66
C CYS A 46 20.47 8.83 1.39
N ILE A 47 20.73 7.55 1.11
CA ILE A 47 21.77 6.79 1.80
C ILE A 47 23.01 6.71 0.90
N GLY A 48 24.15 7.19 1.40
CA GLY A 48 25.43 7.10 0.71
C GLY A 48 26.06 5.70 0.77
N GLU A 49 27.26 5.54 0.21
CA GLU A 49 27.95 4.25 0.08
C GLU A 49 28.12 3.47 1.39
N ARG A 50 28.25 4.17 2.52
CA ARG A 50 28.32 3.56 3.85
C ARG A 50 27.40 4.26 4.83
N PRO A 51 26.31 3.62 5.28
CA PRO A 51 25.51 4.14 6.37
C PRO A 51 26.32 4.09 7.68
N GLY A 52 26.20 5.15 8.49
CA GLY A 52 26.74 5.18 9.85
C GLY A 52 25.94 4.28 10.79
N ALA A 53 26.41 4.16 12.04
CA ALA A 53 25.69 3.41 13.09
C ALA A 53 24.33 4.05 13.47
N ARG A 54 24.13 5.32 13.10
CA ARG A 54 22.88 6.08 13.25
C ARG A 54 22.67 6.91 11.99
N LEU A 55 21.41 7.19 11.69
CA LEU A 55 21.06 8.19 10.69
C LEU A 55 21.49 9.56 11.22
N ASP A 56 22.18 10.35 10.39
CA ASP A 56 22.44 11.74 10.72
C ASP A 56 21.21 12.60 10.40
N ALA A 57 21.14 13.79 10.98
CA ALA A 57 19.99 14.70 10.82
C ALA A 57 19.70 15.05 9.35
N LYS A 58 20.73 15.05 8.48
CA LYS A 58 20.53 15.34 7.05
C LYS A 58 19.84 14.17 6.35
N THR A 59 20.25 12.95 6.69
CA THR A 59 19.69 11.71 6.16
C THR A 59 18.25 11.52 6.61
N GLU A 60 17.96 11.78 7.89
CA GLU A 60 16.59 11.74 8.41
C GLU A 60 15.67 12.72 7.66
N VAL A 61 16.11 13.97 7.49
CA VAL A 61 15.37 14.98 6.72
C VAL A 61 15.22 14.58 5.25
N CYS A 62 16.24 13.98 4.64
CA CYS A 62 16.16 13.49 3.27
C CYS A 62 15.10 12.40 3.13
N LEU A 63 15.09 11.40 4.01
CA LEU A 63 14.13 10.28 3.97
C LEU A 63 12.69 10.78 4.12
N THR A 64 12.43 11.67 5.08
CA THR A 64 11.10 12.29 5.27
C THR A 64 10.65 13.01 4.00
N ASN A 65 11.50 13.88 3.46
CA ASN A 65 11.18 14.60 2.23
C ASN A 65 11.00 13.66 1.04
N CYS A 66 11.81 12.61 0.91
CA CYS A 66 11.73 11.67 -0.20
C CYS A 66 10.35 11.00 -0.26
N VAL A 67 9.87 10.50 0.88
CA VAL A 67 8.54 9.87 0.96
C VAL A 67 7.43 10.88 0.69
N GLU A 68 7.45 12.04 1.34
CA GLU A 68 6.43 13.09 1.15
C GLU A 68 6.36 13.57 -0.30
N ARG A 69 7.51 13.86 -0.92
CA ARG A 69 7.57 14.32 -2.32
C ARG A 69 7.05 13.24 -3.29
N PHE A 70 7.31 11.96 -3.03
CA PHE A 70 6.79 10.88 -3.86
C PHE A 70 5.26 10.80 -3.78
N LEU A 71 4.70 10.90 -2.58
CA LEU A 71 3.25 10.87 -2.38
C LEU A 71 2.58 12.07 -3.05
N ASP A 72 3.10 13.28 -2.86
CA ASP A 72 2.60 14.50 -3.48
C ASP A 72 2.60 14.40 -5.01
N ALA A 73 3.72 13.94 -5.59
CA ALA A 73 3.84 13.74 -7.04
C ALA A 73 2.86 12.68 -7.56
N SER A 74 2.70 11.57 -6.83
CA SER A 74 1.78 10.50 -7.20
C SER A 74 0.33 10.98 -7.22
N ILE A 75 -0.09 11.71 -6.18
CA ILE A 75 -1.44 12.30 -6.08
C ILE A 75 -1.65 13.31 -7.21
N PHE A 76 -0.69 14.20 -7.45
CA PHE A 76 -0.75 15.18 -8.52
C PHE A 76 -0.95 14.53 -9.90
N LEU A 77 -0.20 13.45 -10.18
CA LEU A 77 -0.33 12.71 -11.43
C LEU A 77 -1.71 12.07 -11.57
N VAL A 78 -2.20 11.40 -10.53
CA VAL A 78 -3.54 10.78 -10.55
C VAL A 78 -4.63 11.81 -10.77
N GLN A 79 -4.62 12.93 -10.04
CA GLN A 79 -5.59 14.01 -10.19
C GLN A 79 -5.58 14.57 -11.62
N ARG A 80 -4.39 14.75 -12.20
CA ARG A 80 -4.26 15.25 -13.57
C ARG A 80 -4.81 14.23 -14.58
N LEU A 81 -4.54 12.94 -14.41
CA LEU A 81 -5.09 11.89 -15.28
C LEU A 81 -6.62 11.86 -15.20
N GLN A 82 -7.19 11.88 -14.00
CA GLN A 82 -8.65 11.93 -13.79
C GLN A 82 -9.28 13.12 -14.50
N LYS A 83 -8.69 14.31 -14.38
CA LYS A 83 -9.18 15.52 -15.05
C LYS A 83 -9.14 15.42 -16.59
N ASN A 84 -8.13 14.78 -17.15
CA ASN A 84 -8.03 14.59 -18.61
C ASN A 84 -9.02 13.53 -19.13
N LEU A 85 -9.29 12.49 -18.34
CA LEU A 85 -10.29 11.48 -18.65
C LEU A 85 -11.71 12.07 -18.63
N SER A 86 -12.02 12.94 -17.66
CA SER A 86 -13.34 13.60 -17.57
C SER A 86 -13.55 14.70 -18.61
N SER A 87 -12.51 15.16 -19.32
CA SER A 87 -12.66 16.16 -20.39
C SER A 87 -12.84 15.54 -21.78
N HIS A 88 -12.70 14.22 -21.92
CA HIS A 88 -12.84 13.47 -23.17
C HIS A 88 -14.06 12.52 -23.19
N GLY A 89 -14.97 12.66 -22.21
CA GLY A 89 -16.31 12.08 -22.22
C GLY A 89 -17.34 13.20 -22.30
#